data_AF-A0A1A9AG99-F1
#
_entry.id   AF-A0A1A9AG99-F1
#
_cell.length_a   1.000
_cell.length_b   1.000
_cell.length_c   1.000
_cell.angle_alpha   90.00
_cell.angle_beta   90.00
_cell.angle_gamma   90.00
#
_symmetry.space_group_name_H-M   'P 1'
#
loop_
_entity.id
_entity.type
_entity.pdbx_description
1 polymer ?
#
loop_
_entity_poly.entity_id
_entity_poly.type
_entity_poly.pdbx_seq_one_letter_code
_entity_poly.pdbx_strand_id
1 'polypeptide(L)'
;MTTAVPDYDVFENAQEFLQYEELINQDIMYNAHFCYIKKNDALNYNILFSKLCNKFVNLFEKLRIEHLSDSTKYRKYREYLNYWIAYKLRVSGLPDILSPKFYDLLKSNYRECAPDGELYNKIYQIHDRNFNNMDIIYTLYRIYYELKSYNNVKCKEFHTKYEKYYNLAVNTCYTNDEKLCIPLKKFTNFYNKNRYSKLHICSTEGLPELPKFVTSKSSQGMKFIDKLAHYLHKLSSKQTEETLPIISNTK
;
A
#
# COMPACT_ATOMS: atom_id res chain seq x y z
N MET A 1 -22.25 -5.15 5.64
CA MET A 1 -21.14 -4.22 5.91
C MET A 1 -20.65 -3.69 4.57
N THR A 2 -20.75 -2.39 4.32
CA THR A 2 -20.16 -1.76 3.14
C THR A 2 -18.64 -1.87 3.25
N THR A 3 -18.02 -2.63 2.35
CA THR A 3 -16.56 -2.73 2.26
C THR A 3 -16.01 -1.39 1.80
N ALA A 4 -15.29 -0.69 2.67
CA ALA A 4 -14.58 0.52 2.27
C ALA A 4 -13.57 0.16 1.15
N VAL A 5 -13.57 0.96 0.08
CA VAL A 5 -12.56 0.85 -0.98
C VAL A 5 -11.34 1.62 -0.49
N PRO A 6 -10.17 0.96 -0.36
CA PRO A 6 -8.99 1.63 0.16
C PRO A 6 -8.49 2.77 -0.75
N ASP A 7 -7.87 3.76 -0.13
CA ASP A 7 -7.26 4.90 -0.80
C ASP A 7 -5.75 4.67 -0.97
N TYR A 8 -5.36 4.26 -2.17
CA TYR A 8 -3.98 3.94 -2.51
C TYR A 8 -3.04 5.15 -2.54
N ASP A 9 -3.58 6.38 -2.57
CA ASP A 9 -2.79 7.63 -2.61
C ASP A 9 -2.06 7.91 -1.30
N VAL A 10 -2.38 7.11 -0.29
CA VAL A 10 -1.73 7.12 1.02
C VAL A 10 -0.21 6.92 0.91
N PHE A 11 0.25 6.09 -0.03
CA PHE A 11 1.65 5.68 -0.08
C PHE A 11 2.59 6.73 -0.68
N GLU A 12 2.06 7.80 -1.27
CA GLU A 12 2.88 8.97 -1.66
C GLU A 12 3.67 9.51 -0.46
N ASN A 13 3.08 9.46 0.73
CA ASN A 13 3.69 9.92 1.98
C ASN A 13 4.37 8.78 2.78
N ALA A 14 4.60 7.61 2.16
CA ALA A 14 5.11 6.44 2.88
C ALA A 14 6.45 6.68 3.58
N GLN A 15 7.28 7.61 3.10
CA GLN A 15 8.55 7.96 3.75
C GLN A 15 8.36 8.40 5.20
N GLU A 16 7.42 9.31 5.42
CA GLU A 16 7.11 9.85 6.75
C GLU A 16 6.62 8.74 7.68
N PHE A 17 5.71 7.89 7.17
CA PHE A 17 5.19 6.77 7.93
C PHE A 17 6.26 5.74 8.30
N LEU A 18 7.18 5.43 7.37
CA LEU A 18 8.32 4.54 7.63
C LEU A 18 9.25 5.09 8.71
N GLN A 19 9.49 6.41 8.73
CA GLN A 19 10.29 7.04 9.78
C GLN A 19 9.64 6.90 11.16
N TYR A 20 8.32 7.13 11.26
CA TYR A 20 7.63 6.93 12.54
C TYR A 20 7.59 5.47 12.96
N GLU A 21 7.42 4.52 12.03
CA GLU A 21 7.53 3.08 12.33
C GLU A 21 8.89 2.72 12.96
N GLU A 22 9.99 3.30 12.47
CA GLU A 22 11.33 3.09 13.03
C GLU A 22 11.43 3.62 14.48
N LEU A 23 10.87 4.81 14.75
CA LEU A 23 10.91 5.46 16.06
C LEU A 23 10.07 4.74 17.13
N ILE A 24 8.96 4.12 16.75
CA ILE A 24 8.01 3.50 17.69
C ILE A 24 8.49 2.13 18.20
N ASN A 25 9.54 1.57 17.61
CA ASN A 25 10.19 0.37 18.15
C ASN A 25 11.05 0.64 19.42
N GLN A 26 11.06 1.87 19.95
CA GLN A 26 11.90 2.30 21.09
C GLN A 26 11.17 2.45 22.45
N ASP A 27 10.27 1.54 22.83
CA ASP A 27 9.73 1.42 24.21
C ASP A 27 8.99 2.63 24.84
N ILE A 28 8.58 3.65 24.08
CA ILE A 28 7.72 4.71 24.64
C ILE A 28 6.27 4.21 24.69
N MET A 29 5.72 3.95 25.87
CA MET A 29 4.32 3.56 26.05
C MET A 29 3.42 4.80 26.15
N TYR A 30 2.71 5.17 25.09
CA TYR A 30 1.56 6.08 25.19
C TYR A 30 0.27 5.27 25.40
N ASN A 31 -0.56 5.67 26.37
CA ASN A 31 -1.94 5.19 26.56
C ASN A 31 -2.11 3.66 26.55
N ALA A 32 -1.24 2.95 27.25
CA ALA A 32 -1.27 1.49 27.40
C ALA A 32 -2.66 0.95 27.78
N HIS A 33 -3.44 1.73 28.54
CA HIS A 33 -4.79 1.37 28.96
C HIS A 33 -5.70 0.98 27.78
N PHE A 34 -5.61 1.66 26.63
CA PHE A 34 -6.37 1.34 25.40
C PHE A 34 -6.33 -0.16 25.04
N CYS A 35 -5.17 -0.79 25.26
CA CYS A 35 -4.91 -2.19 24.92
C CYS A 35 -5.33 -3.20 25.99
N TYR A 36 -5.82 -2.76 27.15
CA TYR A 36 -6.10 -3.63 28.31
C TYR A 36 -7.50 -3.43 28.95
N ILE A 37 -8.33 -2.51 28.45
CA ILE A 37 -9.58 -2.07 29.13
C ILE A 37 -10.73 -3.10 29.13
N LYS A 38 -10.73 -4.11 28.26
CA LYS A 38 -11.77 -5.16 28.28
C LYS A 38 -11.14 -6.54 28.25
N LYS A 39 -11.62 -7.45 29.11
CA LYS A 39 -11.48 -8.90 28.93
C LYS A 39 -12.07 -9.27 27.56
N ASN A 40 -11.25 -9.21 26.54
CA ASN A 40 -11.49 -9.81 25.24
C ASN A 40 -10.66 -11.09 25.20
N ASP A 41 -11.24 -12.21 24.78
CA ASP A 41 -10.54 -13.49 24.68
C ASP A 41 -9.26 -13.40 23.83
N ALA A 42 -9.16 -12.44 22.91
CA ALA A 42 -7.95 -12.16 22.14
C ALA A 42 -6.79 -11.57 22.97
N LEU A 43 -7.08 -10.79 24.01
CA LEU A 43 -6.08 -10.20 24.90
C LEU A 43 -5.63 -11.16 26.00
N ASN A 44 -6.51 -12.07 26.44
CA ASN A 44 -6.21 -13.02 27.50
C ASN A 44 -5.14 -14.07 27.13
N TYR A 45 -4.73 -14.16 25.86
CA TYR A 45 -3.85 -15.24 25.39
C TYR A 45 -2.61 -14.80 24.62
N ASN A 46 -2.41 -13.51 24.32
CA ASN A 46 -1.34 -13.17 23.38
C ASN A 46 -0.63 -11.84 23.66
N ILE A 47 0.55 -11.94 24.29
CA ILE A 47 1.50 -10.83 24.47
C ILE A 47 1.78 -10.10 23.13
N LEU A 48 1.71 -10.79 21.99
CA LEU A 48 1.90 -10.17 20.67
C LEU A 48 0.75 -9.24 20.30
N PHE A 49 -0.49 -9.54 20.70
CA PHE A 49 -1.65 -8.66 20.49
C PHE A 49 -1.51 -7.36 21.25
N SER A 50 -1.13 -7.43 22.53
CA SER A 50 -0.89 -6.24 23.35
C SER A 50 0.27 -5.41 22.81
N LYS A 51 1.37 -6.06 22.38
CA LYS A 51 2.49 -5.36 21.72
C LYS A 51 2.06 -4.68 20.41
N LEU A 52 1.29 -5.36 19.56
CA LEU A 52 0.79 -4.78 18.32
C LEU A 52 -0.15 -3.60 18.58
N CYS A 53 -1.04 -3.74 19.55
CA CYS A 53 -1.95 -2.69 19.97
C CYS A 53 -1.19 -1.45 20.50
N ASN A 54 -0.18 -1.64 21.36
CA ASN A 54 0.62 -0.51 21.85
C ASN A 54 1.34 0.21 20.70
N LYS A 55 1.90 -0.55 19.74
CA LYS A 55 2.50 0.04 18.54
C LYS A 55 1.49 0.82 17.69
N PHE A 56 0.27 0.32 17.56
CA PHE A 56 -0.82 1.03 16.87
C PHE A 56 -1.12 2.38 17.55
N VAL A 57 -1.31 2.39 18.87
CA VAL A 57 -1.63 3.61 19.64
C VAL A 57 -0.50 4.62 19.51
N ASN A 58 0.75 4.19 19.70
CA ASN A 58 1.91 5.07 19.54
C ASN A 58 1.99 5.68 18.14
N LEU A 59 1.76 4.89 17.10
CA LEU A 59 1.78 5.35 15.72
C LEU A 59 0.65 6.33 15.44
N PHE A 60 -0.55 6.02 15.90
CA PHE A 60 -1.69 6.92 15.79
C PHE A 60 -1.43 8.27 16.48
N GLU A 61 -0.98 8.27 17.73
CA GLU A 61 -0.74 9.51 18.48
C GLU A 61 0.34 10.38 17.83
N LYS A 62 1.43 9.78 17.36
CA LYS A 62 2.50 10.52 16.66
C LYS A 62 1.98 11.14 15.36
N LEU A 63 1.31 10.35 14.53
CA LEU A 63 0.73 10.84 13.28
C LEU A 63 -0.36 11.90 13.52
N ARG A 64 -1.13 11.77 14.60
CA ARG A 64 -2.15 12.74 15.00
C ARG A 64 -1.49 14.08 15.34
N ILE A 65 -0.53 14.10 16.27
CA ILE A 65 0.15 15.32 16.75
C ILE A 65 0.78 16.09 15.58
N GLU A 66 1.50 15.40 14.69
CA GLU A 66 2.21 16.01 13.56
C GLU A 66 1.28 16.56 12.47
N HIS A 67 0.01 16.17 12.47
CA HIS A 67 -0.96 16.51 11.43
C HIS A 67 -2.25 17.13 11.95
N LEU A 68 -2.29 17.59 13.21
CA LEU A 68 -3.48 18.23 13.82
C LEU A 68 -4.04 19.38 12.96
N SER A 69 -3.18 20.09 12.21
CA SER A 69 -3.56 21.24 11.38
C SER A 69 -3.72 20.92 9.87
N ASP A 70 -3.37 19.72 9.41
CA ASP A 70 -3.42 19.35 7.98
C ASP A 70 -4.51 18.31 7.71
N SER A 71 -5.69 18.80 7.32
CA SER A 71 -6.86 17.96 7.05
C SER A 71 -6.65 16.94 5.91
N THR A 72 -5.74 17.22 4.97
CA THR A 72 -5.44 16.33 3.85
C THR A 72 -4.54 15.16 4.29
N LYS A 73 -3.47 15.46 5.03
CA LYS A 73 -2.61 14.43 5.64
C LYS A 73 -3.35 13.64 6.71
N TYR A 74 -4.26 14.29 7.42
CA TYR A 74 -5.13 13.68 8.42
C TYR A 74 -5.93 12.49 7.85
N ARG A 75 -6.48 12.62 6.63
CA ARG A 75 -7.15 11.51 5.96
C ARG A 75 -6.17 10.40 5.56
N LYS A 76 -5.02 10.76 4.99
CA LYS A 76 -4.04 9.80 4.47
C LYS A 76 -3.47 8.91 5.58
N TYR A 77 -3.10 9.45 6.74
CA TYR A 77 -2.51 8.59 7.78
C TYR A 77 -3.50 7.58 8.38
N ARG A 78 -4.80 7.91 8.46
CA ARG A 78 -5.81 6.92 8.91
C ARG A 78 -5.93 5.74 7.97
N GLU A 79 -5.86 6.03 6.67
CA GLU A 79 -5.84 4.97 5.67
C GLU A 79 -4.58 4.12 5.82
N TYR A 80 -3.44 4.76 6.04
CA TYR A 80 -2.17 4.09 6.26
C TYR A 80 -2.24 3.18 7.49
N LEU A 81 -2.84 3.65 8.60
CA LEU A 81 -3.01 2.85 9.81
C LEU A 81 -3.84 1.58 9.56
N ASN A 82 -4.90 1.65 8.75
CA ASN A 82 -5.67 0.46 8.38
C ASN A 82 -4.83 -0.53 7.57
N TYR A 83 -4.04 -0.05 6.60
CA TYR A 83 -3.08 -0.88 5.87
C TYR A 83 -2.01 -1.47 6.79
N TRP A 84 -1.43 -0.66 7.67
CA TRP A 84 -0.38 -1.05 8.59
C TRP A 84 -0.83 -2.16 9.53
N ILE A 85 -2.02 -2.06 10.14
CA ILE A 85 -2.60 -3.14 10.95
C ILE A 85 -2.74 -4.41 10.12
N ALA A 86 -3.31 -4.29 8.92
CA ALA A 86 -3.57 -5.41 8.04
C ALA A 86 -2.26 -6.12 7.61
N TYR A 87 -1.19 -5.35 7.38
CA TYR A 87 0.14 -5.87 7.09
C TYR A 87 0.74 -6.57 8.32
N LYS A 88 0.74 -5.92 9.49
CA LYS A 88 1.32 -6.48 10.71
C LYS A 88 0.63 -7.77 11.13
N LEU A 89 -0.70 -7.85 11.05
CA LEU A 89 -1.44 -9.08 11.35
C LEU A 89 -1.00 -10.24 10.43
N ARG A 90 -0.86 -10.00 9.13
CA ARG A 90 -0.43 -11.03 8.16
C ARG A 90 1.01 -11.49 8.35
N VAL A 91 1.94 -10.59 8.72
CA VAL A 91 3.35 -10.96 8.91
C VAL A 91 3.69 -11.41 10.34
N SER A 92 2.78 -11.21 11.30
CA SER A 92 3.00 -11.55 12.72
C SER A 92 2.94 -13.05 13.03
N GLY A 93 2.50 -13.89 12.08
CA GLY A 93 2.26 -15.31 12.30
C GLY A 93 1.10 -15.60 13.26
N LEU A 94 0.27 -14.60 13.58
CA LEU A 94 -0.92 -14.76 14.39
C LEU A 94 -2.01 -15.52 13.63
N PRO A 95 -2.78 -16.40 14.29
CA PRO A 95 -3.89 -17.09 13.64
C PRO A 95 -4.91 -16.10 13.03
N ASP A 96 -5.32 -16.35 11.79
CA ASP A 96 -6.25 -15.48 11.05
C ASP A 96 -7.57 -15.23 11.78
N ILE A 97 -8.04 -16.22 12.56
CA ILE A 97 -9.26 -16.11 13.38
C ILE A 97 -9.18 -15.00 14.44
N LEU A 98 -7.98 -14.54 14.79
CA LEU A 98 -7.79 -13.46 15.75
C LEU A 98 -7.82 -12.07 15.09
N SER A 99 -7.66 -11.99 13.77
CA SER A 99 -7.70 -10.70 13.05
C SER A 99 -9.02 -9.96 13.27
N PRO A 100 -10.22 -10.58 13.11
CA PRO A 100 -11.47 -9.89 13.40
C PRO A 100 -11.58 -9.37 14.83
N LYS A 101 -11.13 -10.18 15.81
CA LYS A 101 -11.13 -9.80 17.22
C LYS A 101 -10.22 -8.60 17.50
N PHE A 102 -9.09 -8.47 16.79
CA PHE A 102 -8.22 -7.30 16.88
C PHE A 102 -8.95 -6.03 16.45
N TYR A 103 -9.60 -6.07 15.29
CA TYR A 103 -10.33 -4.92 14.77
C TYR A 103 -11.51 -4.53 15.67
N ASP A 104 -12.20 -5.51 16.25
CA ASP A 104 -13.30 -5.23 17.18
C ASP A 104 -12.79 -4.55 18.46
N LEU A 105 -11.63 -4.97 18.98
CA LEU A 105 -10.98 -4.31 20.11
C LEU A 105 -10.65 -2.84 19.79
N LEU A 106 -10.03 -2.58 18.63
CA LEU A 106 -9.67 -1.22 18.23
C LEU A 106 -10.92 -0.34 18.08
N LYS A 107 -11.99 -0.88 17.47
CA LYS A 107 -13.27 -0.18 17.30
C LYS A 107 -14.02 0.02 18.61
N SER A 108 -13.90 -0.87 19.59
CA SER A 108 -14.60 -0.71 20.87
C SER A 108 -13.92 0.30 21.78
N ASN A 109 -12.60 0.50 21.60
CA ASN A 109 -11.77 1.27 22.53
C ASN A 109 -11.24 2.59 21.93
N TYR A 110 -11.57 2.93 20.67
CA TYR A 110 -11.01 4.09 19.97
C TYR A 110 -11.07 5.40 20.77
N ARG A 111 -12.10 5.59 21.61
CA ARG A 111 -12.28 6.81 22.41
C ARG A 111 -11.18 7.05 23.45
N GLU A 112 -10.43 6.02 23.83
CA GLU A 112 -9.37 6.13 24.84
C GLU A 112 -8.12 6.85 24.29
N CYS A 113 -7.90 6.84 22.97
CA CYS A 113 -6.83 7.59 22.31
C CYS A 113 -7.34 8.65 21.33
N ALA A 114 -8.59 8.55 20.89
CA ALA A 114 -9.26 9.49 19.99
C ALA A 114 -10.60 9.95 20.58
N PRO A 115 -10.57 10.71 21.71
CA PRO A 115 -11.78 11.11 22.43
C PRO A 115 -12.70 12.01 21.58
N ASP A 116 -12.14 12.76 20.63
CA ASP A 116 -12.88 13.66 19.75
C ASP A 116 -13.53 12.93 18.56
N GLY A 117 -13.39 11.60 18.50
CA GLY A 117 -14.04 10.78 17.48
C GLY A 117 -13.22 10.60 16.19
N GLU A 118 -11.92 10.91 16.20
CA GLU A 118 -11.05 10.86 15.01
C GLU A 118 -11.02 9.48 14.34
N LEU A 119 -11.19 8.43 15.14
CA LEU A 119 -11.20 7.03 14.71
C LEU A 119 -12.61 6.43 14.59
N TYR A 120 -13.67 7.19 14.91
CA TYR A 120 -15.04 6.71 14.88
C TYR A 120 -15.44 6.28 13.47
N ASN A 121 -15.81 5.00 13.31
CA ASN A 121 -16.12 4.37 12.03
C ASN A 121 -15.00 4.48 10.97
N LYS A 122 -13.74 4.66 11.39
CA LYS A 122 -12.57 4.77 10.49
C LYS A 122 -11.65 3.56 10.52
N ILE A 123 -11.81 2.66 11.50
CA ILE A 123 -11.06 1.41 11.61
C ILE A 123 -11.82 0.31 10.89
N TYR A 124 -11.21 -0.34 9.90
CA TYR A 124 -11.85 -1.36 9.09
C TYR A 124 -10.88 -2.42 8.56
N GLN A 125 -11.40 -3.61 8.28
CA GLN A 125 -10.63 -4.70 7.69
C GLN A 125 -10.53 -4.52 6.18
N ILE A 126 -9.30 -4.53 5.66
CA ILE A 126 -9.05 -4.48 4.22
C ILE A 126 -9.20 -5.89 3.65
N HIS A 127 -10.14 -6.04 2.72
CA HIS A 127 -10.35 -7.29 1.99
C HIS A 127 -9.09 -7.70 1.22
N ASP A 128 -8.78 -9.01 1.18
CA ASP A 128 -7.51 -9.54 0.67
C ASP A 128 -7.12 -9.04 -0.72
N ARG A 129 -8.07 -9.01 -1.67
CA ARG A 129 -7.83 -8.44 -3.00
C ARG A 129 -7.29 -7.01 -2.93
N ASN A 130 -7.93 -6.14 -2.16
CA ASN A 130 -7.50 -4.75 -2.02
C ASN A 130 -6.19 -4.66 -1.23
N PHE A 131 -6.01 -5.50 -0.21
CA PHE A 131 -4.77 -5.55 0.55
C PHE A 131 -3.59 -5.92 -0.36
N ASN A 132 -3.72 -6.96 -1.18
CA ASN A 132 -2.66 -7.39 -2.09
C ASN A 132 -2.28 -6.27 -3.07
N ASN A 133 -3.27 -5.57 -3.62
CA ASN A 133 -3.02 -4.41 -4.47
C ASN A 133 -2.29 -3.29 -3.70
N MET A 134 -2.71 -3.00 -2.47
CA MET A 134 -2.06 -1.98 -1.65
C MET A 134 -0.63 -2.37 -1.31
N ASP A 135 -0.40 -3.64 -0.98
CA ASP A 135 0.90 -4.17 -0.62
C ASP A 135 1.91 -4.09 -1.76
N ILE A 136 1.47 -4.34 -3.00
CA ILE A 136 2.29 -4.14 -4.20
C ILE A 136 2.73 -2.67 -4.32
N ILE A 137 1.80 -1.72 -4.20
CA ILE A 137 2.09 -0.29 -4.31
C ILE A 137 2.96 0.19 -3.15
N TYR A 138 2.62 -0.19 -1.92
CA TYR A 138 3.42 0.12 -0.74
C TYR A 138 4.85 -0.37 -0.89
N THR A 139 5.04 -1.61 -1.35
CA THR A 139 6.39 -2.19 -1.54
C THR A 139 7.21 -1.36 -2.51
N LEU A 140 6.61 -0.91 -3.62
CA LEU A 140 7.27 -0.05 -4.61
C LEU A 140 7.72 1.30 -4.02
N TYR A 141 6.87 1.97 -3.24
CA TYR A 141 7.25 3.20 -2.53
C TYR A 141 8.32 2.93 -1.47
N ARG A 142 8.18 1.85 -0.70
CA ARG A 142 9.08 1.50 0.38
C ARG A 142 10.51 1.26 -0.11
N ILE A 143 10.69 0.40 -1.12
CA ILE A 143 12.04 0.14 -1.67
C ILE A 143 12.68 1.41 -2.22
N TYR A 144 11.88 2.33 -2.79
CA TYR A 144 12.36 3.62 -3.23
C TYR A 144 12.84 4.49 -2.06
N TYR A 145 12.06 4.59 -0.98
CA TYR A 145 12.40 5.43 0.17
C TYR A 145 13.55 4.87 1.02
N GLU A 146 13.67 3.54 1.13
CA GLU A 146 14.77 2.87 1.85
C GLU A 146 16.14 3.06 1.16
N LEU A 147 16.16 3.39 -0.13
CA LEU A 147 17.37 3.70 -0.87
C LEU A 147 17.91 5.10 -0.49
N LYS A 148 18.69 5.18 0.59
CA LYS A 148 19.21 6.42 1.18
C LYS A 148 20.71 6.68 0.94
N SER A 149 21.52 5.63 0.79
CA SER A 149 22.97 5.77 0.66
C SER A 149 23.57 4.65 -0.21
N TYR A 150 24.71 4.92 -0.84
CA TYR A 150 25.37 3.98 -1.74
C TYR A 150 25.72 2.69 -1.01
N ASN A 151 25.23 1.58 -1.56
CA ASN A 151 25.54 0.24 -1.11
C ASN A 151 25.15 -0.74 -2.24
N ASN A 152 26.14 -1.42 -2.83
CA ASN A 152 25.91 -2.33 -3.96
C ASN A 152 24.90 -3.44 -3.64
N VAL A 153 24.89 -3.96 -2.41
CA VAL A 153 23.89 -4.96 -1.98
C VAL A 153 22.49 -4.36 -2.00
N LYS A 154 22.32 -3.15 -1.44
CA LYS A 154 21.03 -2.44 -1.46
C LYS A 154 20.58 -2.08 -2.87
N CYS A 155 21.50 -1.70 -3.76
CA CYS A 155 21.18 -1.42 -5.16
C CYS A 155 20.71 -2.68 -5.88
N LYS A 156 21.40 -3.81 -5.73
CA LYS A 156 20.98 -5.10 -6.31
C LYS A 156 19.63 -5.55 -5.77
N GLU A 157 19.40 -5.42 -4.46
CA GLU A 157 18.11 -5.70 -3.84
C GLU A 157 17.00 -4.78 -4.37
N PHE A 158 17.30 -3.48 -4.54
CA PHE A 158 16.39 -2.52 -5.12
C PHE A 158 15.98 -2.94 -6.53
N HIS A 159 16.94 -3.20 -7.43
CA HIS A 159 16.66 -3.64 -8.80
C HIS A 159 15.80 -4.90 -8.83
N THR A 160 16.19 -5.92 -8.06
CA THR A 160 15.47 -7.20 -7.99
C THR A 160 14.02 -7.03 -7.50
N LYS A 161 13.83 -6.28 -6.42
CA LYS A 161 12.48 -6.04 -5.85
C LYS A 161 11.66 -5.14 -6.77
N TYR A 162 12.26 -4.09 -7.33
CA TYR A 162 11.59 -3.17 -8.23
C TYR A 162 11.04 -3.91 -9.46
N GLU A 163 11.88 -4.68 -10.15
CA GLU A 163 11.45 -5.45 -11.33
C GLU A 163 10.32 -6.42 -10.98
N LYS A 164 10.48 -7.18 -9.89
CA LYS A 164 9.47 -8.14 -9.42
C LYS A 164 8.12 -7.48 -9.16
N TYR A 165 8.09 -6.44 -8.31
CA TYR A 165 6.84 -5.83 -7.87
C TYR A 165 6.22 -4.93 -8.93
N TYR A 166 7.02 -4.25 -9.76
CA TYR A 166 6.49 -3.45 -10.85
C TYR A 166 5.84 -4.33 -11.92
N ASN A 167 6.50 -5.42 -12.33
CA ASN A 167 5.92 -6.36 -13.29
C ASN A 167 4.67 -7.06 -12.73
N LEU A 168 4.67 -7.37 -11.42
CA LEU A 168 3.48 -7.88 -10.74
C LEU A 168 2.32 -6.87 -10.75
N ALA A 169 2.61 -5.59 -10.51
CA ALA A 169 1.62 -4.51 -10.55
C ALA A 169 1.02 -4.36 -11.95
N VAL A 170 1.88 -4.33 -12.99
CA VAL A 170 1.48 -4.25 -14.40
C VAL A 170 0.58 -5.43 -14.76
N ASN A 171 1.01 -6.67 -14.50
CA ASN A 171 0.21 -7.85 -14.79
C ASN A 171 -1.14 -7.79 -14.07
N THR A 172 -1.14 -7.48 -12.78
CA THR A 172 -2.38 -7.41 -11.98
C THR A 172 -3.33 -6.34 -12.51
N CYS A 173 -2.82 -5.15 -12.84
CA CYS A 173 -3.59 -4.06 -13.46
C CYS A 173 -4.29 -4.49 -14.77
N TYR A 174 -3.58 -5.20 -15.66
CA TYR A 174 -4.11 -5.56 -16.97
C TYR A 174 -4.90 -6.88 -17.00
N THR A 175 -4.73 -7.78 -16.02
CA THR A 175 -5.36 -9.11 -16.06
C THR A 175 -6.34 -9.40 -14.92
N ASN A 176 -6.13 -8.82 -13.74
CA ASN A 176 -6.82 -9.27 -12.52
C ASN A 176 -7.66 -8.17 -11.86
N ASP A 177 -7.14 -6.95 -11.79
CA ASP A 177 -7.78 -5.84 -11.09
C ASP A 177 -7.34 -4.48 -11.67
N GLU A 178 -8.17 -3.95 -12.58
CA GLU A 178 -7.95 -2.67 -13.25
C GLU A 178 -7.85 -1.48 -12.27
N LYS A 179 -8.36 -1.62 -11.04
CA LYS A 179 -8.28 -0.55 -10.03
C LYS A 179 -6.84 -0.29 -9.59
N LEU A 180 -5.94 -1.27 -9.75
CA LEU A 180 -4.52 -1.11 -9.48
C LEU A 180 -3.81 -0.21 -10.51
N CYS A 181 -4.38 -0.03 -11.71
CA CYS A 181 -3.75 0.77 -12.77
C CYS A 181 -3.57 2.24 -12.38
N ILE A 182 -4.55 2.82 -11.67
CA ILE A 182 -4.52 4.21 -11.23
C ILE A 182 -3.37 4.47 -10.24
N PRO A 183 -3.26 3.73 -9.11
CA PRO A 183 -2.16 3.94 -8.18
C PRO A 183 -0.80 3.53 -8.75
N LEU A 184 -0.75 2.51 -9.62
CA LEU A 184 0.48 2.20 -10.36
C LEU A 184 0.94 3.39 -11.20
N LYS A 185 0.05 4.02 -11.96
CA LYS A 185 0.35 5.23 -12.75
C LYS A 185 0.87 6.37 -11.87
N LYS A 186 0.30 6.56 -10.67
CA LYS A 186 0.78 7.57 -9.71
C LYS A 186 2.19 7.27 -9.22
N PHE A 187 2.47 6.03 -8.83
CA PHE A 187 3.83 5.60 -8.48
C PHE A 187 4.82 5.81 -9.64
N THR A 188 4.44 5.44 -10.87
CA THR A 188 5.26 5.63 -12.08
C THR A 188 5.62 7.12 -12.27
N ASN A 189 4.63 8.01 -12.15
CA ASN A 189 4.86 9.45 -12.25
C ASN A 189 5.78 9.97 -11.13
N PHE A 190 5.53 9.54 -9.89
CA PHE A 190 6.38 9.86 -8.75
C PHE A 190 7.83 9.40 -8.97
N TYR A 191 8.02 8.15 -9.38
CA TYR A 191 9.34 7.58 -9.62
C TYR A 191 10.08 8.33 -10.73
N ASN A 192 9.43 8.59 -11.87
CA ASN A 192 10.04 9.35 -12.97
C ASN A 192 10.50 10.75 -12.55
N LYS A 193 9.66 11.46 -11.78
CA LYS A 193 9.97 12.81 -11.32
C LYS A 193 11.16 12.82 -10.34
N ASN A 194 11.27 11.80 -9.49
CA ASN A 194 12.24 11.80 -8.39
C ASN A 194 13.48 10.91 -8.65
N ARG A 195 13.46 10.01 -9.64
CA ARG A 195 14.56 9.08 -9.97
C ARG A 195 15.90 9.78 -10.10
N TYR A 196 15.95 10.92 -10.79
CA TYR A 196 17.20 11.67 -11.03
C TYR A 196 17.92 12.05 -9.73
N SER A 197 17.16 12.41 -8.68
CA SER A 197 17.72 12.75 -7.36
C SER A 197 18.49 11.60 -6.70
N LYS A 198 18.20 10.35 -7.08
CA LYS A 198 18.76 9.13 -6.48
C LYS A 198 19.69 8.36 -7.41
N LEU A 199 19.98 8.85 -8.62
CA LEU A 199 20.87 8.17 -9.57
C LEU A 199 22.27 7.95 -8.98
N HIS A 200 22.79 8.93 -8.25
CA HIS A 200 24.11 8.85 -7.61
C HIS A 200 24.19 7.76 -6.54
N ILE A 201 23.06 7.29 -6.00
CA ILE A 201 23.02 6.27 -4.95
C ILE A 201 23.39 4.88 -5.50
N CYS A 202 23.08 4.60 -6.77
CA CYS A 202 23.43 3.36 -7.45
C CYS A 202 24.30 3.66 -8.66
N SER A 203 25.47 4.27 -8.44
CA SER A 203 26.33 4.82 -9.49
C SER A 203 26.81 3.81 -10.55
N THR A 204 26.92 2.52 -10.21
CA THR A 204 27.41 1.49 -11.15
C THR A 204 26.33 0.99 -12.12
N GLU A 205 25.15 0.64 -11.61
CA GLU A 205 24.04 0.08 -12.40
C GLU A 205 22.97 1.13 -12.76
N GLY A 206 23.08 2.33 -12.20
CA GLY A 206 22.03 3.32 -12.20
C GLY A 206 20.79 2.87 -11.43
N LEU A 207 19.71 3.62 -11.58
CA LEU A 207 18.38 3.17 -11.20
C LEU A 207 17.66 2.60 -12.43
N PRO A 208 16.85 1.53 -12.28
CA PRO A 208 16.03 0.98 -13.35
C PRO A 208 15.28 2.10 -14.06
N GLU A 209 15.34 2.09 -15.37
CA GLU A 209 14.35 2.80 -16.16
C GLU A 209 13.07 2.00 -16.07
N LEU A 210 11.94 2.69 -15.87
CA LEU A 210 10.64 2.06 -15.96
C LEU A 210 10.57 1.29 -17.29
N PRO A 211 10.00 0.08 -17.31
CA PRO A 211 10.09 -0.78 -18.48
C PRO A 211 9.66 -0.05 -19.76
N LYS A 212 10.46 -0.20 -20.81
CA LYS A 212 9.92 -0.59 -22.11
C LYS A 212 9.45 -2.05 -21.93
N PHE A 213 8.22 -2.27 -21.46
CA PHE A 213 7.59 -3.57 -21.18
C PHE A 213 8.53 -4.79 -21.20
N VAL A 214 9.04 -5.22 -20.04
CA VAL A 214 9.69 -6.53 -19.96
C VAL A 214 8.57 -7.57 -20.03
N THR A 215 8.43 -8.16 -21.20
CA THR A 215 7.50 -9.26 -21.46
C THR A 215 7.75 -10.36 -20.43
N SER A 216 6.81 -10.56 -19.51
CA SER A 216 6.90 -11.73 -18.65
C SER A 216 6.77 -12.97 -19.54
N LYS A 217 7.73 -13.90 -19.44
CA LYS A 217 7.50 -15.27 -19.91
C LYS A 217 6.44 -15.84 -18.97
N SER A 218 5.22 -15.97 -19.48
CA SER A 218 4.12 -16.47 -18.66
C SER A 218 4.38 -17.93 -18.29
N SER A 219 4.03 -18.31 -17.06
CA SER A 219 3.97 -19.70 -16.61
C SER A 219 2.75 -20.45 -17.17
N GLN A 220 1.96 -19.81 -18.04
CA GLN A 220 0.77 -20.38 -18.67
C GLN A 220 0.77 -20.03 -20.16
N GLY A 221 1.63 -20.67 -20.95
CA GLY A 221 1.50 -20.95 -22.40
C GLY A 221 1.23 -19.81 -23.40
N MET A 222 0.90 -18.59 -22.95
CA MET A 222 0.53 -17.45 -23.79
C MET A 222 1.55 -16.35 -23.51
N LYS A 223 2.23 -15.85 -24.54
CA LYS A 223 3.22 -14.80 -24.36
C LYS A 223 2.49 -13.55 -23.86
N PHE A 224 3.10 -12.76 -22.99
CA PHE A 224 2.52 -11.51 -22.49
C PHE A 224 2.06 -10.59 -23.63
N ILE A 225 2.78 -10.60 -24.77
CA ILE A 225 2.41 -9.92 -26.02
C ILE A 225 1.03 -10.37 -26.51
N ASP A 226 0.73 -11.67 -26.48
CA ASP A 226 -0.55 -12.23 -26.95
C ASP A 226 -1.70 -11.80 -26.03
N LYS A 227 -1.46 -11.73 -24.71
CA LYS A 227 -2.44 -11.21 -23.75
C LYS A 227 -2.68 -9.72 -23.94
N LEU A 228 -1.63 -8.94 -24.18
CA LEU A 228 -1.72 -7.50 -24.41
C LEU A 228 -2.42 -7.20 -25.75
N ALA A 229 -2.10 -7.96 -26.80
CA ALA A 229 -2.78 -7.92 -28.09
C ALA A 229 -4.26 -8.32 -27.97
N HIS A 230 -4.57 -9.37 -27.22
CA HIS A 230 -5.95 -9.78 -26.95
C HIS A 230 -6.73 -8.70 -26.19
N TYR A 231 -6.09 -8.03 -25.22
CA TYR A 231 -6.70 -6.92 -24.49
C TYR A 231 -6.94 -5.69 -25.37
N LEU A 232 -5.94 -5.29 -26.17
CA LEU A 232 -6.09 -4.21 -27.15
C LEU A 232 -7.20 -4.52 -28.18
N HIS A 233 -7.26 -5.76 -28.65
CA HIS A 233 -8.34 -6.22 -29.52
C HIS A 233 -9.71 -6.10 -28.83
N LYS A 234 -9.81 -6.51 -27.56
CA LYS A 234 -11.07 -6.43 -26.77
C LYS A 234 -11.51 -4.99 -26.50
N LEU A 235 -10.57 -4.05 -26.35
CA LEU A 235 -10.85 -2.62 -26.23
C LEU A 235 -11.30 -2.02 -27.57
N SER A 236 -10.62 -2.39 -28.66
CA SER A 236 -10.99 -1.98 -30.02
C SER A 236 -12.37 -2.50 -30.42
N SER A 237 -12.71 -3.74 -30.09
CA SER A 237 -14.02 -4.33 -30.39
C SER A 237 -15.16 -3.78 -29.53
N LYS A 238 -14.87 -3.02 -28.47
CA LYS A 238 -15.88 -2.31 -27.66
C LYS A 238 -16.16 -0.89 -28.15
N GLN A 239 -15.37 -0.36 -29.09
CA GLN A 239 -15.50 1.02 -29.57
C GLN A 239 -16.43 1.22 -30.77
N THR A 240 -17.01 0.16 -31.32
CA THR A 240 -17.87 0.28 -32.50
C THR A 240 -19.33 0.07 -32.13
N GLU A 241 -20.02 1.17 -31.80
CA GLU A 241 -21.38 1.39 -32.30
C GLU A 241 -21.89 2.84 -32.21
N GLU A 242 -21.31 3.76 -31.41
CA GLU A 242 -21.93 5.10 -31.23
C GLU A 242 -21.07 6.36 -31.47
N THR A 243 -19.78 6.29 -31.82
CA THR A 243 -18.98 7.53 -31.97
C THR A 243 -18.00 7.52 -33.13
N LEU A 244 -18.50 7.54 -34.37
CA LEU A 244 -17.78 8.15 -35.49
C LEU A 244 -18.76 8.88 -36.43
N PRO A 245 -18.73 10.22 -36.52
CA PRO A 245 -19.38 10.93 -37.61
C PRO A 245 -18.63 10.60 -38.91
N ILE A 246 -19.39 10.16 -39.89
CA ILE A 246 -18.94 9.82 -41.24
C ILE A 246 -18.33 11.09 -41.86
N ILE A 247 -17.01 11.11 -42.05
CA ILE A 247 -16.37 11.98 -43.05
C ILE A 247 -16.09 11.11 -44.26
N SER A 248 -17.08 11.04 -45.16
CA SER A 248 -16.89 10.49 -46.51
C SER A 248 -16.28 11.57 -47.39
N ASN A 249 -14.99 11.49 -47.66
CA ASN A 249 -14.40 12.16 -48.81
C ASN A 249 -14.39 11.18 -49.98
N THR A 250 -15.36 11.31 -50.87
CA THR A 250 -15.31 10.75 -52.23
C THR A 250 -14.60 11.71 -53.16
N LYS A 251 -13.68 11.16 -53.97
CA LYS A 251 -13.14 11.79 -55.18
C LYS A 251 -14.23 12.02 -56.22
#